data_AF-A0A9W4ZA33-F1
#
_entry.id   AF-A0A9W4ZA33-F1
#
_cell.length_a   1.000
_cell.length_b   1.000
_cell.length_c   1.000
_cell.angle_alpha   90.00
_cell.angle_beta   90.00
_cell.angle_gamma   90.00
#
_symmetry.space_group_name_H-M   'P 1'
#
loop_
_entity.id
_entity.type
_entity.pdbx_description
1 polymer ?
#
loop_
_entity_poly.entity_id
_entity_poly.type
_entity_poly.pdbx_seq_one_letter_code
_entity_poly.pdbx_strand_id
1 'polypeptide(L)'
;MTPEQENRIYEIVVHDTPAKLGLKSEMNWTAPLLREWICREGNIIYKDRAVLNILHRLGFTHTRPTYTLEKADEQKQQTFRETFETYKKTRKWRN
;
A
#
# COMPACT_ATOMS: atom_id res chain seq x y z
N MET A 1 11.63 11.67 -13.57
CA MET A 1 11.64 10.26 -13.98
C MET A 1 11.67 10.28 -15.50
N THR A 2 12.60 9.60 -16.13
CA THR A 2 12.70 9.60 -17.60
C THR A 2 11.69 8.61 -18.20
N PRO A 3 11.28 8.78 -19.48
CA PRO A 3 10.40 7.83 -20.15
C PRO A 3 10.94 6.39 -20.13
N GLU A 4 12.27 6.19 -20.20
CA GLU A 4 12.84 4.84 -20.12
C GLU A 4 12.65 4.20 -18.75
N GLN A 5 12.73 4.99 -17.67
CA GLN A 5 12.45 4.50 -16.32
C GLN A 5 10.99 4.10 -16.17
N GLU A 6 10.06 4.88 -16.73
CA GLU A 6 8.63 4.57 -16.69
C GLU A 6 8.32 3.29 -17.48
N ASN A 7 8.91 3.09 -18.66
CA ASN A 7 8.78 1.85 -19.42
C ASN A 7 9.36 0.65 -18.66
N ARG A 8 10.51 0.81 -18.00
CA ARG A 8 11.09 -0.29 -17.20
C ARG A 8 10.20 -0.67 -16.02
N ILE A 9 9.56 0.31 -15.38
CA ILE A 9 8.56 0.07 -14.32
C ILE A 9 7.37 -0.70 -14.89
N TYR A 10 6.88 -0.32 -16.07
CA TYR A 10 5.78 -1.01 -16.74
C TYR A 10 6.09 -2.49 -16.97
N GLU A 11 7.22 -2.79 -17.62
CA GLU A 11 7.65 -4.16 -17.92
C GLU A 11 7.74 -5.03 -16.66
N ILE A 12 8.32 -4.49 -15.58
CA ILE A 12 8.48 -5.21 -14.33
C ILE A 12 7.15 -5.47 -13.63
N VAL A 13 6.25 -4.49 -13.60
CA VAL A 13 4.95 -4.65 -12.95
C VAL A 13 4.08 -5.67 -13.70
N VAL A 14 4.24 -5.78 -15.02
CA VAL A 14 3.50 -6.72 -15.88
C VAL A 14 4.08 -8.14 -15.86
N HIS A 15 5.41 -8.27 -15.95
CA HIS A 15 6.06 -9.56 -16.20
C HIS A 15 6.71 -10.20 -14.96
N ASP A 16 6.97 -9.40 -13.92
CA ASP A 16 7.64 -9.87 -12.72
C ASP A 16 6.81 -9.69 -11.46
N THR A 17 7.20 -10.42 -10.42
CA THR A 17 6.60 -10.34 -9.10
C THR A 17 7.62 -9.79 -8.11
N PRO A 18 7.17 -9.13 -7.02
CA PRO A 18 8.07 -8.64 -5.98
C PRO A 18 9.03 -9.72 -5.44
N ALA A 19 8.57 -10.97 -5.34
CA ALA A 19 9.36 -12.10 -4.89
C ALA A 19 10.57 -12.39 -5.79
N LYS A 20 10.41 -12.33 -7.13
CA LYS A 20 11.51 -12.52 -8.08
C LYS A 20 12.61 -11.46 -7.93
N LEU A 21 12.23 -10.28 -7.45
CA LEU A 21 13.14 -9.14 -7.25
C LEU A 21 13.71 -9.08 -5.82
N GLY A 22 13.57 -10.16 -5.05
CA GLY A 22 14.11 -10.26 -3.70
C GLY A 22 13.41 -9.37 -2.67
N LEU A 23 12.16 -8.96 -2.94
CA LEU A 23 11.31 -8.31 -1.94
C LEU A 23 10.59 -9.36 -1.11
N LYS A 24 10.36 -9.07 0.18
CA LYS A 24 9.77 -9.99 1.18
C LYS A 24 8.27 -10.25 0.98
N SER A 25 7.74 -10.07 -0.22
CA SER A 25 6.32 -10.23 -0.53
C SER A 25 6.14 -11.30 -1.61
N GLU A 26 5.48 -12.39 -1.25
CA GLU A 26 5.00 -13.42 -2.20
C GLU A 26 3.75 -12.98 -2.98
N MET A 27 3.23 -11.78 -2.70
CA MET A 27 1.95 -11.25 -3.22
C MET A 27 2.13 -10.21 -4.35
N ASN A 28 1.00 -9.71 -4.83
CA ASN A 28 0.85 -8.64 -5.82
C ASN A 28 1.67 -7.38 -5.49
N TRP A 29 1.98 -6.61 -6.55
CA TRP A 29 2.61 -5.29 -6.43
C TRP A 29 1.78 -4.33 -5.57
N THR A 30 2.43 -3.76 -4.56
CA THR A 30 1.88 -2.64 -3.79
C THR A 30 2.72 -1.40 -4.02
N ALA A 31 2.13 -0.21 -3.88
CA ALA A 31 2.88 1.04 -4.05
C ALA A 31 4.11 1.16 -3.12
N PRO A 32 4.06 0.74 -1.84
CA PRO A 32 5.25 0.73 -0.99
C PRO A 32 6.34 -0.23 -1.49
N LEU A 33 5.97 -1.42 -1.99
CA LEU A 33 6.94 -2.39 -2.54
C LEU A 33 7.60 -1.85 -3.82
N LEU A 34 6.80 -1.26 -4.70
CA LEU A 34 7.32 -0.67 -5.93
C LEU A 34 8.21 0.54 -5.62
N ARG A 35 7.85 1.37 -4.63
CA ARG A 35 8.71 2.45 -4.14
C ARG A 35 10.06 1.91 -3.67
N GLU A 36 10.06 0.86 -2.85
CA GLU A 36 11.28 0.25 -2.33
C GLU A 36 12.19 -0.20 -3.48
N TRP A 37 11.62 -0.87 -4.47
CA TRP A 37 12.36 -1.30 -5.67
C TRP A 37 12.92 -0.11 -6.46
N ILE A 38 12.11 0.92 -6.76
CA ILE A 38 12.55 2.12 -7.48
C ILE A 38 13.67 2.85 -6.70
N CYS A 39 13.58 2.92 -5.36
CA CYS A 39 14.61 3.54 -4.54
C CYS A 39 15.93 2.75 -4.59
N ARG A 40 15.86 1.41 -4.62
CA ARG A 40 17.05 0.54 -4.75
C ARG A 40 17.75 0.72 -6.09
N GLU A 41 17.00 0.79 -7.20
CA GLU A 41 17.58 0.88 -8.54
C GLU A 41 17.96 2.30 -8.97
N GLY A 42 17.14 3.29 -8.59
CA GLY A 42 17.32 4.67 -9.03
C GLY A 42 18.16 5.52 -8.08
N ASN A 43 18.46 5.03 -6.87
CA ASN A 43 19.06 5.81 -5.77
C ASN A 43 18.32 7.15 -5.49
N ILE A 44 17.05 7.24 -5.88
CA ILE A 44 16.19 8.42 -5.76
C ILE A 44 15.04 8.09 -4.81
N ILE A 45 14.79 8.99 -3.86
CA ILE A 45 13.72 8.83 -2.88
C ILE A 45 12.40 9.32 -3.47
N TYR A 46 11.46 8.41 -3.66
CA TYR A 46 10.08 8.74 -4.03
C TYR A 46 9.17 8.72 -2.81
N LYS A 47 8.04 9.44 -2.89
CA LYS A 47 6.89 9.28 -1.99
C LYS A 47 5.96 8.22 -2.58
N ASP A 48 5.25 7.46 -1.74
CA ASP A 48 4.29 6.44 -2.22
C ASP A 48 3.26 7.03 -3.19
N ARG A 49 2.78 8.26 -2.92
CA ARG A 49 1.85 8.97 -3.79
C ARG A 49 2.42 9.29 -5.19
N ALA A 50 3.73 9.53 -5.28
CA ALA A 50 4.38 9.74 -6.57
C ALA A 50 4.39 8.44 -7.39
N VAL A 51 4.67 7.31 -6.74
CA VAL A 51 4.63 5.97 -7.36
C VAL A 51 3.22 5.63 -7.84
N LEU A 52 2.20 5.93 -7.05
CA LEU A 52 0.80 5.78 -7.46
C LEU A 52 0.46 6.62 -8.70
N ASN A 53 0.92 7.88 -8.76
CA ASN A 53 0.72 8.74 -9.93
C ASN A 53 1.44 8.20 -11.17
N ILE A 54 2.61 7.56 -11.02
CA ILE A 54 3.31 6.90 -12.12
C ILE A 54 2.48 5.72 -12.63
N LEU A 55 2.05 4.83 -11.73
CA LEU A 55 1.21 3.69 -12.08
C LEU A 55 -0.08 4.11 -12.80
N HIS A 56 -0.74 5.17 -12.31
CA HIS A 56 -1.94 5.70 -12.94
C HIS A 56 -1.67 6.25 -14.36
N ARG A 57 -0.55 6.94 -14.57
CA ARG A 57 -0.14 7.42 -15.91
C ARG A 57 0.18 6.27 -16.86
N LEU A 58 0.70 5.17 -16.34
CA LEU A 58 0.96 3.92 -17.08
C LEU A 58 -0.31 3.09 -17.34
N GLY A 59 -1.48 3.55 -16.89
CA GLY A 59 -2.77 2.88 -17.10
C GLY A 59 -3.13 1.82 -16.06
N PHE A 60 -2.32 1.65 -15.01
CA PHE A 60 -2.66 0.74 -13.92
C PHE A 60 -3.68 1.36 -12.97
N THR A 61 -4.62 0.54 -12.52
CA THR A 61 -5.53 0.88 -11.44
C THR A 61 -5.19 0.05 -10.20
N HIS A 62 -5.34 0.65 -9.02
CA HIS A 62 -5.18 -0.07 -7.77
C HIS A 62 -6.50 -0.12 -7.01
N THR A 63 -6.78 -1.26 -6.39
CA THR A 63 -7.90 -1.40 -5.46
C THR A 63 -7.37 -1.28 -4.05
N ARG A 64 -8.00 -0.44 -3.22
CA ARG A 64 -7.78 -0.53 -1.78
C ARG A 64 -8.57 -1.73 -1.28
N PRO A 65 -7.97 -2.65 -0.50
CA PRO A 65 -8.73 -3.71 0.11
C PRO A 65 -9.74 -3.07 1.08
N THR A 66 -11.02 -3.13 0.72
CA THR A 66 -12.09 -2.75 1.63
C THR A 66 -12.26 -3.92 2.58
N TYR A 67 -11.70 -3.79 3.78
CA TYR A 67 -11.73 -4.84 4.80
C TYR A 67 -13.11 -4.90 5.48
N THR A 68 -14.15 -5.11 4.69
CA THR A 68 -15.42 -5.64 5.19
C THR A 68 -15.41 -7.08 4.75
N LEU A 69 -14.90 -7.96 5.62
CA LEU A 69 -15.04 -9.39 5.39
C LEU A 69 -16.54 -9.67 5.30
N GLU A 70 -17.03 -10.28 4.22
CA GLU A 70 -18.45 -10.65 4.09
C GLU A 70 -18.95 -11.55 5.24
N LYS A 71 -18.00 -12.22 5.94
CA LYS A 71 -18.24 -13.06 7.12
C LYS A 71 -18.08 -12.33 8.45
N ALA A 72 -17.85 -11.02 8.44
CA ALA A 72 -17.74 -10.24 9.67
C ALA A 72 -19.12 -10.15 10.33
N ASP A 73 -19.23 -10.72 11.52
CA ASP A 73 -20.41 -10.63 12.37
C ASP A 73 -20.54 -9.19 12.91
N GLU A 74 -21.53 -8.46 12.41
CA GLU A 74 -21.77 -7.06 12.75
C GLU A 74 -21.99 -6.86 14.25
N GLN A 75 -22.61 -7.82 14.93
CA GLN A 75 -22.83 -7.73 16.38
C GLN A 75 -21.51 -7.79 17.14
N LYS A 76 -20.62 -8.72 16.78
CA LYS A 76 -19.29 -8.81 17.41
C LYS A 76 -18.44 -7.58 17.13
N GLN A 77 -18.55 -7.00 15.94
CA GLN A 77 -17.85 -5.75 15.61
C GLN A 77 -18.36 -4.58 16.45
N GLN A 78 -19.67 -4.50 16.67
CA GLN A 78 -20.28 -3.46 17.49
C GLN A 78 -19.89 -3.61 18.97
N THR A 79 -19.95 -4.82 19.52
CA THR A 79 -19.47 -5.09 20.90
C THR A 79 -17.99 -4.75 21.05
N PHE A 80 -17.16 -5.06 20.05
CA PHE A 80 -15.75 -4.65 20.07
C PHE A 80 -15.60 -3.12 20.09
N ARG A 81 -16.34 -2.39 19.27
CA ARG A 81 -16.30 -0.91 19.27
C ARG A 81 -16.71 -0.32 20.62
N GLU A 82 -17.77 -0.84 21.23
CA GLU A 82 -18.26 -0.40 22.55
C GLU A 82 -17.26 -0.69 23.66
N THR A 83 -16.69 -1.90 23.69
CA THR A 83 -15.61 -2.23 24.64
C THR A 83 -14.41 -1.31 24.44
N PHE A 84 -14.01 -1.03 23.19
CA PHE A 84 -12.83 -0.21 22.92
C PHE A 84 -12.98 1.26 23.30
N GLU A 85 -14.19 1.83 23.20
CA GLU A 85 -14.46 3.19 23.70
C GLU A 85 -14.26 3.31 25.22
N THR A 86 -14.52 2.25 26.00
CA THR A 86 -14.24 2.25 27.46
C THR A 86 -12.74 2.22 27.79
N TYR A 87 -11.91 1.66 26.91
CA TYR A 87 -10.44 1.60 27.09
C TYR A 87 -9.70 2.82 26.55
N LYS A 88 -10.41 3.75 25.90
CA LYS A 88 -9.81 4.92 25.28
C LYS A 88 -9.29 5.88 26.35
N LYS A 89 -7.96 6.00 26.45
CA LYS A 89 -7.32 6.98 27.33
C LYS A 89 -7.67 8.38 26.86
N THR A 90 -8.69 8.99 27.46
CA THR A 90 -8.98 10.41 27.30
C THR A 90 -7.88 11.19 28.00
N ARG A 91 -6.89 11.66 27.24
CA ARG A 91 -5.86 12.55 27.77
C ARG A 91 -6.54 13.87 28.12
N LYS A 92 -6.90 14.06 29.40
CA LYS A 92 -7.37 15.36 29.89
C LYS A 92 -6.19 16.33 29.78
N TRP A 93 -6.33 17.34 28.93
CA TRP A 93 -5.40 18.45 28.91
C TRP A 93 -5.49 19.13 30.28
N ARG A 94 -4.35 19.23 30.97
CA ARG A 94 -4.25 19.93 32.25
C ARG A 94 -4.31 21.43 31.91
N ASN A 95 -5.33 22.13 32.42
CA ASN A 95 -5.47 23.59 32.33
C ASN A 95 -4.23 24.29 32.91
#